data_AF-A0A5J6MG58-F1
#
_entry.id   AF-A0A5J6MG58-F1
#
_cell.length_a   1.000
_cell.length_b   1.000
_cell.length_c   1.000
_cell.angle_alpha   90.00
_cell.angle_beta   90.00
_cell.angle_gamma   90.00
#
_symmetry.space_group_name_H-M   'P 1'
#
loop_
_entity.id
_entity.type
_entity.pdbx_description
1 polymer ?
#
loop_
_entity_poly.entity_id
_entity_poly.type
_entity_poly.pdbx_seq_one_letter_code
_entity_poly.pdbx_strand_id
1 'polypeptide(L)'
;MYQVDFQTNRSNINAEGQQTIRDVGNLVAGNNNAWVTIVGRTDTAGSASYNRELSQRRANAVRDALLGTGKIPTGRVETAWTGQVKQAVGTVDGVSEAQNRVVDIYVHYTGQPQANYQPSPSTFKMMPTSTGRVLSTDNGMTLYTYDRDNVGQSQCYGQCAEYWPPFLANASAVPSGNMTLISRLDGKKQWASNGMPLYTYVQDRNPGDVEGNNYNNNWHVVR
;
A
#
# COMPACT_ATOMS: atom_id res chain seq x y z
N MET A 1 2.39 12.02 -0.19
CA MET A 1 1.55 11.52 0.91
C MET A 1 1.13 12.72 1.74
N TYR A 2 -0.15 12.83 2.06
CA TYR A 2 -0.74 13.85 2.92
C TYR A 2 -1.41 13.17 4.11
N GLN A 3 -1.60 13.89 5.22
CA GLN A 3 -2.18 13.34 6.44
C GLN A 3 -3.27 14.26 6.98
N VAL A 4 -4.37 13.67 7.46
CA VAL A 4 -5.47 14.35 8.14
C VAL A 4 -5.62 13.76 9.55
N ASP A 5 -5.42 14.60 10.55
CA ASP A 5 -5.45 14.19 11.96
C ASP A 5 -6.86 14.30 12.56
N PHE A 6 -7.18 13.38 13.46
CA PHE A 6 -8.45 13.35 14.18
C PHE A 6 -8.27 13.44 15.71
N GLN A 7 -9.12 14.21 16.36
CA GLN A 7 -9.24 14.22 17.82
C GLN A 7 -9.75 12.86 18.35
N THR A 8 -9.44 12.56 19.61
CA THR A 8 -9.84 11.30 20.27
C THR A 8 -11.33 11.04 20.14
N ASN A 9 -11.68 9.84 19.70
CA ASN A 9 -13.06 9.37 19.52
C ASN A 9 -13.96 10.23 18.61
N ARG A 10 -13.38 11.04 17.71
CA ARG A 10 -14.14 11.81 16.73
C ARG A 10 -13.77 11.48 15.29
N SER A 11 -14.70 11.79 14.39
CA SER A 11 -14.57 11.74 12.93
C SER A 11 -14.80 13.11 12.28
N ASN A 12 -14.81 14.20 13.06
CA ASN A 12 -14.90 15.55 12.52
C ASN A 12 -13.51 16.02 12.08
N ILE A 13 -13.41 16.50 10.83
CA ILE A 13 -12.17 17.04 10.27
C ILE A 13 -12.01 18.48 10.76
N ASN A 14 -10.85 18.81 11.34
CA ASN A 14 -10.55 20.17 11.81
C ASN A 14 -10.19 21.12 10.64
N ALA A 15 -9.99 22.41 10.92
CA ALA A 15 -9.71 23.41 9.89
C ALA A 15 -8.43 23.11 9.08
N GLU A 16 -7.41 22.56 9.73
CA GLU A 16 -6.15 22.16 9.09
C GLU A 16 -6.36 20.98 8.13
N GLY A 17 -7.03 19.92 8.58
CA GLY A 17 -7.41 18.79 7.74
C GLY A 17 -8.28 19.20 6.55
N GLN A 18 -9.19 20.17 6.75
CA GLN A 18 -9.96 20.75 5.65
C GLN A 18 -9.07 21.49 4.65
N GLN A 19 -8.00 22.14 5.10
CA GLN A 19 -7.02 22.77 4.21
C GLN A 19 -6.23 21.73 3.42
N THR A 20 -5.71 20.69 4.07
CA THR A 20 -5.02 19.58 3.41
C THR A 20 -5.88 18.94 2.32
N ILE A 21 -7.17 18.70 2.61
CA ILE A 21 -8.12 18.13 1.64
C ILE A 21 -8.33 19.07 0.44
N ARG A 22 -8.42 20.39 0.66
CA ARG A 22 -8.51 21.37 -0.44
C ARG A 22 -7.26 21.35 -1.31
N ASP A 23 -6.08 21.26 -0.71
CA ASP A 23 -4.80 21.26 -1.42
C ASP A 23 -4.63 19.99 -2.27
N VAL A 24 -4.98 18.82 -1.72
CA VAL A 24 -5.07 17.57 -2.49
C VAL A 24 -6.10 17.69 -3.61
N GLY A 25 -7.27 18.26 -3.31
CA GLY A 25 -8.32 18.60 -4.26
C GLY A 25 -7.79 19.35 -5.49
N ASN A 26 -7.04 20.42 -5.26
CA ASN A 26 -6.42 21.24 -6.29
C ASN A 26 -5.36 20.48 -7.09
N LEU A 27 -4.49 19.76 -6.38
CA LEU A 27 -3.40 19.02 -7.01
C LEU A 27 -3.93 17.98 -8.00
N VAL A 28 -4.93 17.18 -7.59
CA VAL A 28 -5.49 16.11 -8.42
C VAL A 28 -6.33 16.69 -9.56
N ALA A 29 -7.06 17.77 -9.33
CA ALA A 29 -7.84 18.43 -10.38
C ALA A 29 -6.94 19.06 -11.47
N GLY A 30 -5.79 19.60 -11.09
CA GLY A 30 -4.81 20.14 -12.02
C GLY A 30 -4.06 19.08 -12.85
N ASN A 31 -4.22 17.80 -12.52
CA ASN A 31 -3.51 16.69 -13.15
C ASN A 31 -4.48 15.62 -13.64
N ASN A 32 -4.75 15.58 -14.96
CA ASN A 32 -5.68 14.60 -15.54
C ASN A 32 -5.29 13.13 -15.33
N ASN A 33 -4.02 12.90 -15.02
CA ASN A 33 -3.48 11.59 -14.73
C ASN A 33 -3.53 11.26 -13.23
N ALA A 34 -3.87 12.21 -12.36
CA ALA A 34 -3.82 11.98 -10.93
C ALA A 34 -5.07 11.29 -10.38
N TRP A 35 -4.89 10.41 -9.41
CA TRP A 35 -5.95 9.79 -8.59
C TRP A 35 -5.47 9.58 -7.15
N VAL A 36 -6.35 9.26 -6.22
CA VAL A 36 -5.98 9.13 -4.79
C VAL A 36 -6.46 7.85 -4.13
N THR A 37 -5.69 7.39 -3.15
CA THR A 37 -6.12 6.39 -2.15
C THR A 37 -6.16 7.03 -0.77
N ILE A 38 -7.27 6.86 -0.05
CA ILE A 38 -7.48 7.38 1.30
C ILE A 38 -7.48 6.21 2.28
N VAL A 39 -6.57 6.21 3.26
CA VAL A 39 -6.37 5.08 4.18
C VAL A 39 -6.60 5.51 5.62
N GLY A 40 -7.64 4.96 6.26
CA GLY A 40 -7.93 5.23 7.68
C GLY A 40 -7.16 4.31 8.64
N ARG A 41 -6.57 4.90 9.68
CA ARG A 41 -5.87 4.22 10.78
C ARG A 41 -6.46 4.59 12.15
N THR A 42 -6.28 3.69 13.13
CA THR A 42 -6.75 3.88 14.52
C THR A 42 -5.71 3.39 15.52
N ASP A 43 -5.80 3.89 16.76
CA ASP A 43 -4.97 3.46 17.89
C ASP A 43 -5.40 2.09 18.48
N THR A 44 -4.64 1.57 19.45
CA THR A 44 -4.93 0.29 20.13
C THR A 44 -5.96 0.40 21.27
N ALA A 45 -6.54 1.58 21.50
CA ALA A 45 -7.51 1.76 22.58
C ALA A 45 -8.91 1.30 22.12
N GLY A 46 -9.47 0.28 22.77
CA GLY A 46 -10.76 -0.32 22.42
C GLY A 46 -10.65 -1.58 21.55
N SER A 47 -11.78 -2.22 21.25
CA SER A 47 -11.79 -3.52 20.56
C SER A 47 -11.36 -3.43 19.09
N ALA A 48 -10.81 -4.53 18.56
CA ALA A 48 -10.42 -4.60 17.14
C ALA A 48 -11.59 -4.38 16.17
N SER A 49 -12.82 -4.75 16.54
CA SER A 49 -14.03 -4.44 15.76
C SER A 49 -14.35 -2.95 15.78
N TYR A 50 -14.31 -2.33 16.96
CA TYR A 50 -14.54 -0.90 17.14
C TYR A 50 -13.56 -0.05 16.32
N ASN A 51 -12.27 -0.40 16.35
CA ASN A 51 -11.23 0.33 15.65
C ASN A 51 -11.25 0.11 14.13
N ARG A 52 -11.75 -1.03 13.65
CA ARG A 52 -12.06 -1.21 12.22
C ARG A 52 -13.19 -0.29 11.76
N GLU A 53 -14.27 -0.18 12.53
CA GLU A 53 -15.37 0.73 12.18
C GLU A 53 -14.94 2.20 12.25
N LEU A 54 -14.14 2.58 13.25
CA LEU A 54 -13.68 3.95 13.41
C LEU A 54 -12.71 4.37 12.30
N SER A 55 -11.78 3.50 11.88
CA SER A 55 -10.90 3.76 10.73
C SER A 55 -11.70 3.90 9.43
N GLN A 56 -12.71 3.06 9.22
CA GLN A 56 -13.61 3.17 8.07
C GLN A 56 -14.38 4.49 8.06
N ARG A 57 -14.98 4.88 9.20
CA ARG A 57 -15.72 6.16 9.33
C ARG A 57 -14.84 7.37 9.01
N ARG A 58 -13.59 7.38 9.47
CA ARG A 58 -12.64 8.47 9.22
C ARG A 58 -12.20 8.53 7.76
N ALA A 59 -11.86 7.38 7.15
CA ALA A 59 -11.55 7.31 5.73
C ALA A 59 -12.72 7.82 4.86
N ASN A 60 -13.95 7.43 5.20
CA ASN A 60 -15.15 7.91 4.53
C ASN A 60 -15.36 9.42 4.73
N ALA A 61 -15.13 9.96 5.93
CA ALA A 61 -15.25 11.39 6.18
C ALA A 61 -14.27 12.20 5.31
N VAL A 62 -13.02 11.74 5.16
CA VAL A 62 -12.02 12.39 4.30
C VAL A 62 -12.39 12.25 2.82
N ARG A 63 -12.87 11.07 2.40
CA ARG A 63 -13.40 10.86 1.04
C ARG A 63 -14.53 11.83 0.73
N ASP A 64 -15.54 11.90 1.60
CA ASP A 64 -16.72 12.72 1.38
C ASP A 64 -16.37 14.21 1.38
N ALA A 65 -15.44 14.63 2.24
CA ALA A 65 -14.91 16.00 2.22
C ALA A 65 -14.12 16.30 0.93
N LEU A 66 -13.32 15.35 0.44
CA LEU A 66 -12.56 15.50 -0.80
C LEU A 66 -13.49 15.59 -2.02
N LEU A 67 -14.50 14.72 -2.11
CA LEU A 67 -15.52 14.77 -3.15
C LEU A 67 -16.39 16.02 -3.05
N GLY A 68 -16.69 16.46 -1.81
CA GLY A 68 -17.44 17.69 -1.52
C GLY A 68 -16.74 18.98 -1.97
N THR A 69 -15.45 18.93 -2.31
CA THR A 69 -14.77 20.06 -2.97
C THR A 69 -15.30 20.33 -4.38
N GLY A 70 -15.95 19.34 -5.02
CA GLY A 70 -16.45 19.42 -6.40
C GLY A 70 -15.35 19.37 -7.47
N LYS A 71 -14.09 19.15 -7.09
CA LYS A 71 -12.93 19.25 -8.00
C LYS A 71 -12.47 17.91 -8.57
N ILE A 72 -12.82 16.79 -7.93
CA ILE A 72 -12.35 15.46 -8.29
C ILE A 72 -13.57 14.55 -8.53
N PRO A 73 -13.68 13.85 -9.67
CA PRO A 73 -14.72 12.86 -9.90
C PRO A 73 -14.53 11.62 -8.99
N THR A 74 -15.64 10.97 -8.62
CA THR A 74 -15.64 9.79 -7.73
C THR A 74 -14.72 8.66 -8.20
N GLY A 75 -14.62 8.43 -9.51
CA GLY A 75 -13.73 7.41 -10.09
C GLY A 75 -12.22 7.66 -9.93
N ARG A 76 -11.80 8.82 -9.39
CA ARG A 76 -10.40 9.14 -9.08
C ARG A 76 -10.08 9.07 -7.58
N VAL A 77 -10.99 8.53 -6.77
CA VAL A 77 -10.85 8.44 -5.32
C VAL A 77 -11.16 7.01 -4.86
N GLU A 78 -10.18 6.36 -4.25
CA GLU A 78 -10.33 5.06 -3.60
C GLU A 78 -10.20 5.18 -2.08
N THR A 79 -10.84 4.28 -1.33
CA THR A 79 -10.75 4.22 0.14
C THR A 79 -10.33 2.85 0.63
N ALA A 80 -9.47 2.80 1.65
CA ALA A 80 -9.09 1.61 2.40
C ALA A 80 -9.04 1.90 3.91
N TRP A 81 -9.05 0.86 4.74
CA TRP A 81 -8.98 0.99 6.21
C TRP A 81 -8.25 -0.21 6.82
N THR A 82 -7.37 0.05 7.79
CA THR A 82 -6.51 -1.00 8.38
C THR A 82 -6.86 -1.32 9.83
N GLY A 83 -7.77 -0.59 10.49
CA GLY A 83 -8.01 -0.72 11.93
C GLY A 83 -6.73 -0.52 12.75
N GLN A 84 -6.52 -1.35 13.79
CA GLN A 84 -5.36 -1.30 14.69
C GLN A 84 -4.10 -1.99 14.11
N VAL A 85 -4.19 -2.58 12.91
CA VAL A 85 -3.13 -3.44 12.34
C VAL A 85 -1.87 -2.65 11.97
N LYS A 86 -1.91 -1.30 12.04
CA LYS A 86 -0.76 -0.46 11.76
C LYS A 86 -0.80 0.83 12.58
N GLN A 87 0.06 0.89 13.60
CA GLN A 87 0.35 2.10 14.35
C GLN A 87 1.51 2.86 13.67
N ALA A 88 1.44 4.19 13.61
CA ALA A 88 2.56 5.07 13.28
C ALA A 88 3.63 5.08 14.40
N VAL A 89 3.20 4.90 15.64
CA VAL A 89 4.05 4.64 16.81
C VAL A 89 3.57 3.38 17.50
N GLY A 90 4.45 2.38 17.60
CA GLY A 90 4.15 1.13 18.30
C GLY A 90 3.76 1.41 19.74
N THR A 91 2.50 1.16 20.10
CA THR A 91 2.01 1.26 21.48
C THR A 91 1.40 -0.07 21.91
N VAL A 92 1.64 -0.46 23.17
CA VAL A 92 1.02 -1.65 23.74
C VAL A 92 -0.51 -1.55 23.74
N ASP A 93 -1.19 -2.69 23.88
CA ASP A 93 -2.65 -2.76 23.88
C ASP A 93 -3.27 -1.83 24.93
N GLY A 94 -4.30 -1.07 24.54
CA GLY A 94 -5.01 -0.14 25.43
C GLY A 94 -4.41 1.26 25.55
N VAL A 95 -3.34 1.60 24.83
CA VAL A 95 -2.71 2.93 24.89
C VAL A 95 -3.23 3.84 23.77
N SER A 96 -3.82 4.98 24.17
CA SER A 96 -4.22 6.06 23.27
C SER A 96 -3.00 6.86 22.83
N GLU A 97 -2.64 6.78 21.55
CA GLU A 97 -1.57 7.58 20.92
C GLU A 97 -2.15 8.50 19.86
N ALA A 98 -1.86 9.80 19.98
CA ALA A 98 -2.39 10.82 19.09
C ALA A 98 -1.91 10.67 17.65
N GLN A 99 -0.69 10.18 17.46
CA GLN A 99 -0.09 9.95 16.16
C GLN A 99 -0.68 8.74 15.40
N ASN A 100 -1.51 7.91 16.05
CA ASN A 100 -2.18 6.75 15.44
C ASN A 100 -3.63 7.07 14.98
N ARG A 101 -4.10 8.31 15.16
CA ARG A 101 -5.45 8.77 14.76
C ARG A 101 -5.44 9.55 13.46
N VAL A 102 -4.98 8.90 12.40
CA VAL A 102 -4.66 9.57 11.13
C VAL A 102 -5.40 8.94 9.97
N VAL A 103 -5.72 9.76 8.98
CA VAL A 103 -6.07 9.32 7.64
C VAL A 103 -4.98 9.79 6.68
N ASP A 104 -4.39 8.85 5.96
CA ASP A 104 -3.40 9.16 4.95
C ASP A 104 -4.06 9.29 3.58
N ILE A 105 -3.60 10.26 2.80
CA ILE A 105 -4.01 10.46 1.42
C ILE A 105 -2.79 10.29 0.51
N TYR A 106 -2.83 9.26 -0.32
CA TYR A 106 -1.82 8.97 -1.34
C TYR A 106 -2.30 9.54 -2.67
N VAL A 107 -1.47 10.35 -3.31
CA VAL A 107 -1.72 10.86 -4.67
C VAL A 107 -0.88 10.06 -5.64
N HIS A 108 -1.54 9.48 -6.63
CA HIS A 108 -1.00 8.66 -7.70
C HIS A 108 -1.09 9.42 -9.02
N TYR A 109 -0.30 9.04 -10.02
CA TYR A 109 -0.35 9.60 -11.38
C TYR A 109 -0.28 8.48 -12.42
N THR A 110 -1.20 8.45 -13.38
CA THR A 110 -1.16 7.55 -14.54
C THR A 110 -0.02 7.97 -15.47
N GLY A 111 0.74 6.98 -15.96
CA GLY A 111 1.89 7.19 -16.85
C GLY A 111 3.21 7.56 -16.15
N GLN A 112 3.20 7.86 -14.84
CA GLN A 112 4.40 7.61 -14.04
C GLN A 112 4.58 6.07 -13.96
N PRO A 113 5.81 5.52 -13.98
CA PRO A 113 6.00 4.11 -13.68
C PRO A 113 5.54 3.89 -12.24
N GLN A 114 4.30 3.44 -12.08
CA GLN A 114 3.86 2.71 -10.91
C GLN A 114 4.49 1.34 -11.06
N ALA A 115 5.38 0.95 -10.15
CA ALA A 115 5.89 -0.41 -10.10
C ALA A 115 4.68 -1.36 -10.22
N ASN A 116 4.65 -2.15 -11.30
CA ASN A 116 3.43 -2.77 -11.84
C ASN A 116 2.63 -3.54 -10.78
N TYR A 117 1.54 -2.93 -10.33
CA TYR A 117 0.49 -3.55 -9.52
C TYR A 117 -0.46 -4.44 -10.36
N GLN A 118 -0.10 -4.71 -11.62
CA GLN A 118 -0.94 -5.48 -12.54
C GLN A 118 -0.80 -6.98 -12.23
N PRO A 119 -1.93 -7.68 -11.96
CA PRO A 119 -1.91 -9.12 -11.72
C PRO A 119 -1.34 -9.91 -12.92
N SER A 120 -0.30 -10.71 -12.70
CA SER A 120 0.41 -11.45 -13.76
C SER A 120 0.02 -12.93 -13.84
N PRO A 121 -0.03 -13.53 -15.04
CA PRO A 121 -0.46 -14.91 -15.25
C PRO A 121 0.62 -15.99 -15.09
N SER A 122 1.88 -15.66 -14.71
CA SER A 122 3.03 -16.57 -14.40
C SER A 122 4.36 -16.18 -15.07
N THR A 123 4.51 -14.96 -15.60
CA THR A 123 5.69 -14.60 -16.39
C THR A 123 6.78 -13.99 -15.51
N PHE A 124 7.87 -14.73 -15.33
CA PHE A 124 9.08 -14.33 -14.59
C PHE A 124 10.31 -14.39 -15.50
N LYS A 125 11.29 -13.54 -15.25
CA LYS A 125 12.58 -13.55 -15.95
C LYS A 125 13.72 -13.52 -14.96
N MET A 126 14.81 -14.19 -15.30
CA MET A 126 16.10 -13.95 -14.65
C MET A 126 16.87 -12.94 -15.47
N MET A 127 17.18 -11.79 -14.89
CA MET A 127 17.86 -10.71 -15.59
C MET A 127 19.13 -10.24 -14.87
N PRO A 128 20.16 -9.78 -15.59
CA PRO A 128 21.35 -9.19 -14.98
C PRO A 128 21.03 -7.81 -14.38
N THR A 129 21.60 -7.53 -13.20
CA THR A 129 21.53 -6.24 -12.50
C THR A 129 22.87 -5.92 -11.85
N SER A 130 22.99 -4.76 -11.20
CA SER A 130 24.19 -4.37 -10.44
C SER A 130 24.51 -5.29 -9.26
N THR A 131 23.56 -6.12 -8.79
CA THR A 131 23.74 -7.05 -7.65
C THR A 131 23.77 -8.53 -8.06
N GLY A 132 23.95 -8.79 -9.36
CA GLY A 132 23.94 -10.11 -9.97
C GLY A 132 22.65 -10.41 -10.74
N ARG A 133 22.44 -11.69 -11.07
CA ARG A 133 21.18 -12.11 -11.71
C ARG A 133 20.07 -12.18 -10.66
N VAL A 134 18.95 -11.55 -10.95
CA VAL A 134 17.78 -11.52 -10.06
C VAL A 134 16.52 -11.92 -10.81
N LEU A 135 15.53 -12.39 -10.06
CA LEU A 135 14.18 -12.63 -10.55
C LEU A 135 13.48 -11.29 -10.78
N SER A 136 12.81 -11.18 -11.90
CA SER A 136 12.03 -10.02 -12.30
C SER A 136 10.70 -10.41 -12.93
N THR A 137 9.82 -9.42 -13.00
CA THR A 137 8.59 -9.46 -13.80
C THR A 137 8.91 -9.53 -15.30
N ASP A 138 7.91 -9.82 -16.14
CA ASP A 138 8.08 -9.88 -17.60
C ASP A 138 8.58 -8.57 -18.23
N ASN A 139 8.20 -7.44 -17.63
CA ASN A 139 8.67 -6.12 -18.05
C ASN A 139 9.97 -5.68 -17.36
N GLY A 140 10.62 -6.57 -16.60
CA GLY A 140 11.96 -6.39 -16.05
C GLY A 140 12.04 -5.65 -14.72
N MET A 141 10.93 -5.44 -14.01
CA MET A 141 10.97 -4.93 -12.63
C MET A 141 11.45 -6.02 -11.67
N THR A 142 12.43 -5.72 -10.83
CA THR A 142 12.99 -6.64 -9.84
C THR A 142 11.94 -7.10 -8.82
N LEU A 143 12.03 -8.37 -8.43
CA LEU A 143 11.18 -8.97 -7.40
C LEU A 143 11.93 -9.16 -6.08
N TYR A 144 11.22 -8.89 -4.99
CA TYR A 144 11.76 -8.86 -3.64
C TYR A 144 10.99 -9.78 -2.69
N THR A 145 11.67 -10.25 -1.65
CA THR A 145 11.07 -10.85 -0.45
C THR A 145 11.29 -9.95 0.77
N TYR A 146 10.41 -10.09 1.76
CA TYR A 146 10.47 -9.34 3.01
C TYR A 146 10.72 -10.26 4.20
N ASP A 147 11.75 -9.97 5.00
CA ASP A 147 12.17 -10.83 6.13
C ASP A 147 11.14 -10.97 7.23
N ARG A 148 10.19 -10.04 7.34
CA ARG A 148 9.10 -10.15 8.31
C ARG A 148 7.94 -10.99 7.83
N ASP A 149 7.92 -11.41 6.57
CA ASP A 149 6.91 -12.33 6.08
C ASP A 149 7.18 -13.75 6.58
N ASN A 150 6.11 -14.55 6.67
CA ASN A 150 6.22 -15.98 6.88
C ASN A 150 6.00 -16.70 5.56
N VAL A 151 6.47 -17.94 5.48
CA VAL A 151 6.12 -18.84 4.38
C VAL A 151 4.59 -18.95 4.28
N GLY A 152 4.04 -18.65 3.11
CA GLY A 152 2.61 -18.68 2.85
C GLY A 152 1.83 -17.45 3.32
N GLN A 153 2.47 -16.48 3.98
CA GLN A 153 1.78 -15.37 4.63
C GLN A 153 2.58 -14.06 4.59
N SER A 154 2.05 -13.09 3.82
CA SER A 154 2.49 -11.70 3.84
C SER A 154 2.12 -11.03 5.17
N GLN A 155 3.05 -10.26 5.74
CA GLN A 155 2.83 -9.22 6.75
C GLN A 155 2.76 -7.81 6.11
N CYS A 156 3.10 -7.69 4.82
CA CYS A 156 3.10 -6.42 4.10
C CYS A 156 1.70 -6.01 3.60
N TYR A 157 1.04 -5.15 4.38
CA TYR A 157 -0.26 -4.52 4.07
C TYR A 157 -0.25 -3.01 4.37
N GLY A 158 -1.30 -2.31 3.93
CA GLY A 158 -1.41 -0.84 4.01
C GLY A 158 -0.21 -0.16 3.34
N GLN A 159 0.35 0.87 3.95
CA GLN A 159 1.52 1.58 3.40
C GLN A 159 2.76 0.69 3.15
N CYS A 160 2.88 -0.50 3.76
CA CYS A 160 3.95 -1.43 3.34
C CYS A 160 3.73 -1.81 1.87
N ALA A 161 2.51 -2.23 1.53
CA ALA A 161 2.10 -2.63 0.19
C ALA A 161 2.01 -1.45 -0.80
N GLU A 162 2.14 -0.21 -0.35
CA GLU A 162 2.21 0.96 -1.23
C GLU A 162 3.65 1.25 -1.65
N TYR A 163 4.62 1.08 -0.75
CA TYR A 163 6.04 1.18 -1.08
C TYR A 163 6.57 -0.09 -1.73
N TRP A 164 5.99 -1.23 -1.33
CA TRP A 164 6.33 -2.57 -1.78
C TRP A 164 5.10 -3.28 -2.34
N PRO A 165 4.62 -2.89 -3.54
CA PRO A 165 3.43 -3.49 -4.11
C PRO A 165 3.55 -5.00 -4.22
N PRO A 166 2.56 -5.77 -3.70
CA PRO A 166 2.57 -7.21 -3.84
C PRO A 166 2.47 -7.58 -5.32
N PHE A 167 3.29 -8.52 -5.76
CA PHE A 167 3.20 -9.04 -7.12
C PHE A 167 2.00 -9.98 -7.22
N LEU A 168 0.85 -9.41 -7.58
CA LEU A 168 -0.41 -10.12 -7.59
C LEU A 168 -0.47 -11.14 -8.73
N ALA A 169 -1.16 -12.24 -8.45
CA ALA A 169 -1.47 -13.28 -9.43
C ALA A 169 -2.90 -13.08 -9.94
N ASN A 170 -3.09 -13.16 -11.27
CA ASN A 170 -4.43 -13.15 -11.84
C ASN A 170 -5.08 -14.55 -11.78
N ALA A 171 -6.35 -14.64 -12.19
CA ALA A 171 -7.11 -15.89 -12.12
C ALA A 171 -6.54 -17.02 -13.01
N SER A 172 -5.75 -16.67 -14.03
CA SER A 172 -5.11 -17.63 -14.94
C SER A 172 -3.72 -18.07 -14.47
N ALA A 173 -3.26 -17.59 -13.32
CA ALA A 173 -1.95 -17.92 -12.76
C ALA A 173 -1.82 -19.42 -12.47
N VAL A 174 -0.78 -20.04 -13.03
CA VAL A 174 -0.46 -21.45 -12.80
C VAL A 174 0.86 -21.56 -12.04
N PRO A 175 0.86 -21.96 -10.75
CA PRO A 175 2.10 -22.16 -10.00
C PRO A 175 2.89 -23.36 -10.54
N SER A 176 4.21 -23.26 -10.52
CA SER A 176 5.11 -24.31 -11.02
C SER A 176 6.50 -24.20 -10.39
N GLY A 177 7.11 -25.34 -10.08
CA GLY A 177 8.41 -25.38 -9.41
C GLY A 177 8.39 -24.58 -8.11
N ASN A 178 9.33 -23.65 -7.98
CA ASN A 178 9.45 -22.79 -6.78
C ASN A 178 8.47 -21.61 -6.77
N MET A 179 7.77 -21.36 -7.88
CA MET A 179 6.77 -20.28 -7.96
C MET A 179 5.41 -20.80 -7.50
N THR A 180 4.96 -20.27 -6.38
CA THR A 180 3.76 -20.67 -5.65
C THR A 180 2.80 -19.49 -5.52
N LEU A 181 1.58 -19.75 -5.04
CA LEU A 181 0.58 -18.72 -4.78
C LEU A 181 0.18 -18.73 -3.31
N ILE A 182 0.08 -17.54 -2.71
CA ILE A 182 -0.47 -17.36 -1.38
C ILE A 182 -1.83 -16.68 -1.45
N SER A 183 -2.67 -16.94 -0.46
CA SER A 183 -3.89 -16.18 -0.22
C SER A 183 -3.58 -15.00 0.70
N ARG A 184 -3.84 -13.79 0.24
CA ARG A 184 -3.72 -12.58 1.06
C ARG A 184 -4.99 -12.36 1.89
N LEU A 185 -4.87 -11.61 2.97
CA LEU A 185 -6.00 -11.25 3.85
C LEU A 185 -7.03 -10.33 3.15
N ASP A 186 -6.62 -9.62 2.10
CA ASP A 186 -7.47 -8.78 1.26
C ASP A 186 -8.24 -9.57 0.17
N GLY A 187 -8.18 -10.91 0.22
CA GLY A 187 -8.85 -11.81 -0.72
C GLY A 187 -8.12 -12.00 -2.05
N LYS A 188 -7.01 -11.29 -2.29
CA LYS A 188 -6.23 -11.42 -3.53
C LYS A 188 -5.26 -12.60 -3.47
N LYS A 189 -4.82 -13.06 -4.64
CA LYS A 189 -3.72 -14.02 -4.79
C LYS A 189 -2.43 -13.27 -5.09
N GLN A 190 -1.34 -13.70 -4.48
CA GLN A 190 -0.02 -13.13 -4.67
C GLN A 190 0.98 -14.23 -5.02
N TRP A 191 1.89 -13.91 -5.93
CA TRP A 191 3.01 -14.77 -6.28
C TRP A 191 4.01 -14.87 -5.14
N ALA A 192 4.55 -16.06 -4.95
CA ALA A 192 5.54 -16.35 -3.92
C ALA A 192 6.66 -17.24 -4.48
N SER A 193 7.90 -16.98 -4.09
CA SER A 193 9.06 -17.84 -4.40
C SER A 193 9.42 -18.66 -3.17
N ASN A 194 9.43 -19.99 -3.29
CA ASN A 194 9.60 -20.91 -2.15
C ASN A 194 8.63 -20.62 -1.00
N GLY A 195 7.39 -20.21 -1.35
CA GLY A 195 6.36 -19.80 -0.39
C GLY A 195 6.56 -18.42 0.23
N MET A 196 7.66 -17.71 -0.04
CA MET A 196 7.87 -16.33 0.42
C MET A 196 7.17 -15.33 -0.51
N PRO A 197 6.33 -14.42 0.00
CA PRO A 197 5.57 -13.48 -0.83
C PRO A 197 6.48 -12.55 -1.65
N LEU A 198 6.14 -12.32 -2.92
CA LEU A 198 6.92 -11.50 -3.84
C LEU A 198 6.35 -10.08 -3.97
N TYR A 199 7.24 -9.11 -4.05
CA TYR A 199 6.91 -7.68 -4.17
C TYR A 199 7.73 -7.01 -5.26
N THR A 200 7.24 -5.88 -5.74
CA THR A 200 8.03 -4.89 -6.48
C THR A 200 8.33 -3.70 -5.57
N TYR A 201 9.20 -2.78 -5.98
CA TYR A 201 9.51 -1.57 -5.20
C TYR A 201 9.20 -0.31 -5.99
N VAL A 202 8.47 0.64 -5.39
CA VAL A 202 7.99 1.85 -6.12
C VAL A 202 9.07 2.84 -6.54
N GLN A 203 10.28 2.75 -5.98
CA GLN A 203 11.38 3.59 -6.41
C GLN A 203 12.20 2.97 -7.54
N ASP A 204 12.00 1.69 -7.87
CA ASP A 204 12.54 1.14 -9.10
C ASP A 204 11.77 1.75 -10.28
N ARG A 205 12.48 2.44 -11.17
CA ARG A 205 11.88 3.18 -12.31
C ARG A 205 12.17 2.50 -13.64
N ASN A 206 13.26 1.78 -13.73
CA ASN A 206 13.74 1.13 -14.93
C ASN A 206 13.90 -0.38 -14.73
N PRO A 207 13.78 -1.17 -15.81
CA PRO A 207 14.13 -2.58 -15.77
C PRO A 207 15.55 -2.81 -15.23
N GLY A 208 15.68 -3.69 -14.24
CA GLY A 208 16.95 -4.04 -13.61
C GLY A 208 17.42 -3.10 -12.50
N ASP A 209 16.64 -2.07 -12.16
CA ASP A 209 16.83 -1.32 -10.92
C ASP A 209 16.70 -2.27 -9.72
N VAL A 210 17.53 -2.04 -8.70
CA VAL A 210 17.57 -2.88 -7.48
C VAL A 210 17.59 -2.03 -6.22
N GLU A 211 16.99 -0.84 -6.25
CA GLU A 211 17.07 0.17 -5.18
C GLU A 211 16.44 -0.31 -3.86
N GLY A 212 15.53 -1.29 -3.95
CA GLY A 212 14.95 -1.93 -2.79
C GLY A 212 15.86 -2.91 -2.05
N ASN A 213 16.98 -3.32 -2.65
CA ASN A 213 17.83 -4.34 -2.06
C ASN A 213 18.49 -3.84 -0.77
N ASN A 214 18.42 -4.62 0.31
CA ASN A 214 18.85 -4.26 1.66
C ASN A 214 18.13 -3.04 2.27
N TYR A 215 16.98 -2.62 1.74
CA TYR A 215 16.21 -1.54 2.34
C TYR A 215 15.86 -1.88 3.79
N ASN A 216 16.28 -1.02 4.74
CA ASN A 216 16.17 -1.25 6.18
C ASN A 216 16.67 -2.64 6.64
N ASN A 217 17.59 -3.28 5.92
CA ASN A 217 18.09 -4.63 6.17
C ASN A 217 17.02 -5.75 6.20
N ASN A 218 15.83 -5.53 5.64
CA ASN A 218 14.74 -6.53 5.67
C ASN A 218 14.22 -6.93 4.29
N TRP A 219 14.70 -6.29 3.21
CA TRP A 219 14.21 -6.49 1.85
C TRP A 219 15.32 -7.01 0.97
N HIS A 220 15.06 -8.10 0.25
CA HIS A 220 16.09 -8.80 -0.52
C HIS A 220 15.60 -9.12 -1.92
N VAL A 221 16.46 -8.90 -2.91
CA VAL A 221 16.22 -9.39 -4.26
C VAL A 221 16.15 -10.91 -4.27
N VAL A 222 15.23 -11.46 -5.07
CA VAL A 222 15.16 -12.90 -5.31
C VAL A 222 16.18 -13.29 -6.37
N ARG A 223 16.91 -14.39 -6.16
CA ARG A 223 17.99 -14.88 -7.05
C ARG A 223 17.71 -16.29 -7.55
#